data_AF-A0A839R141-F1
#
_entry.id   AF-A0A839R141-F1
#
_cell.length_a   1.000
_cell.length_b   1.000
_cell.length_c   1.000
_cell.angle_alpha   90.00
_cell.angle_beta   90.00
_cell.angle_gamma   90.00
#
_symmetry.space_group_name_H-M   'P 1'
#
loop_
_entity.id
_entity.type
_entity.pdbx_description
1 polymer ?
#
loop_
_entity_poly.entity_id
_entity_poly.type
_entity_poly.pdbx_seq_one_letter_code
_entity_poly.pdbx_strand_id
1 'polypeptide(L)'
;MSGLPGTDPTAKYPAWVVNAWNGIDFDVLDYQWSVAVPFWKEIDALTQKWGVTIAIELHPQNLVFNTSTFLKLIELTGATNIGVEMDTSHLMWQGMDVVEVIRTLGSHVVHAAAKDITMGDRGLKLNGVLDVDFTRVPADAEGRTPTGFGTWCNAWPEDYAWRFVAVGQGHDVDYWVDVLRALREVDPTMAVNIEHEDAQFGRLEGLSISAQTLLAAAAQLD
;
A
#
# COMPACT_ATOMS: atom_id res chain seq x y z
N MET A 1 4.26 2.19 -6.68
CA MET A 1 5.08 0.95 -6.59
C MET A 1 6.56 1.22 -6.76
N SER A 2 7.42 0.66 -5.88
CA SER A 2 8.88 0.83 -5.98
C SER A 2 9.59 -0.18 -6.90
N GLY A 3 8.90 -1.27 -7.25
CA GLY A 3 9.51 -2.45 -7.86
C GLY A 3 10.22 -3.33 -6.82
N LEU A 4 10.62 -4.52 -7.28
CA LEU A 4 11.29 -5.54 -6.48
C LEU A 4 12.40 -6.19 -7.33
N PRO A 5 13.68 -5.78 -7.17
CA PRO A 5 14.78 -6.46 -7.84
C PRO A 5 14.84 -7.94 -7.45
N GLY A 6 15.41 -8.78 -8.31
CA GLY A 6 15.54 -10.22 -8.04
C GLY A 6 16.43 -10.53 -6.83
N THR A 7 16.56 -11.81 -6.48
CA THR A 7 17.45 -12.27 -5.40
C THR A 7 18.93 -12.07 -5.68
N ASP A 8 19.28 -12.00 -6.96
CA ASP A 8 20.63 -11.99 -7.51
C ASP A 8 20.54 -11.59 -9.01
N PRO A 9 21.66 -11.42 -9.74
CA PRO A 9 21.64 -11.04 -11.16
C PRO A 9 20.86 -11.97 -12.10
N THR A 10 20.60 -13.22 -11.70
CA THR A 10 19.80 -14.17 -12.47
C THR A 10 18.32 -14.17 -12.10
N ALA A 11 17.95 -13.52 -10.99
CA ALA A 11 16.58 -13.44 -10.45
C ALA A 11 15.88 -14.82 -10.38
N LYS A 12 16.62 -15.85 -9.98
CA LYS A 12 16.15 -17.25 -10.06
C LYS A 12 15.06 -17.59 -9.05
N TYR A 13 15.10 -16.98 -7.86
CA TYR A 13 14.23 -17.32 -6.75
C TYR A 13 13.23 -16.19 -6.43
N PRO A 14 12.13 -16.49 -5.70
CA PRO A 14 11.24 -15.46 -5.19
C PRO A 14 12.02 -14.41 -4.39
N ALA A 15 11.77 -13.14 -4.71
CA ALA A 15 12.64 -12.05 -4.25
C ALA A 15 12.06 -11.25 -3.08
N TRP A 16 10.79 -11.44 -2.72
CA TRP A 16 10.19 -10.62 -1.67
C TRP A 16 10.54 -11.16 -0.29
N VAL A 17 11.42 -10.45 0.40
CA VAL A 17 11.84 -10.76 1.77
C VAL A 17 10.86 -10.12 2.75
N VAL A 18 10.01 -10.95 3.36
CA VAL A 18 8.99 -10.50 4.33
C VAL A 18 9.53 -10.46 5.76
N ASN A 19 10.46 -11.35 6.09
CA ASN A 19 11.06 -11.45 7.43
C ASN A 19 12.56 -11.78 7.28
N ALA A 20 13.41 -10.79 7.47
CA ALA A 20 14.87 -10.92 7.33
C ALA A 20 15.54 -11.48 8.60
N TRP A 21 15.01 -12.58 9.15
CA TRP A 21 15.62 -13.23 10.31
C TRP A 21 16.98 -13.83 9.92
N ASN A 22 17.08 -14.43 8.74
CA ASN A 22 18.26 -15.20 8.31
C ASN A 22 19.26 -14.31 7.55
N GLY A 23 20.56 -14.61 7.66
CA GLY A 23 21.61 -13.85 6.95
C GLY A 23 21.48 -13.90 5.43
N ILE A 24 20.95 -15.00 4.88
CA ILE A 24 20.69 -15.12 3.43
C ILE A 24 19.68 -14.05 2.97
N ASP A 25 18.72 -13.70 3.82
CA ASP A 25 17.73 -12.67 3.50
C ASP A 25 18.39 -11.28 3.39
N PHE A 26 19.44 -11.04 4.19
CA PHE A 26 20.25 -9.82 4.09
C PHE A 26 21.13 -9.81 2.84
N ASP A 27 21.73 -10.95 2.46
CA ASP A 27 22.48 -11.03 1.19
C ASP A 27 21.58 -10.67 -0.01
N VAL A 28 20.32 -11.13 0.01
CA VAL A 28 19.30 -10.78 -0.99
C VAL A 28 18.96 -9.28 -0.92
N LEU A 29 18.66 -8.75 0.27
CA LEU A 29 18.33 -7.34 0.44
C LEU A 29 19.49 -6.43 0.02
N ASP A 30 20.73 -6.77 0.36
CA ASP A 30 21.93 -6.01 -0.02
C ASP A 30 22.07 -5.95 -1.55
N TYR A 31 21.85 -7.08 -2.23
CA TYR A 31 21.79 -7.09 -3.69
C TYR A 31 20.64 -6.21 -4.21
N GLN A 32 19.43 -6.35 -3.67
CA GLN A 32 18.28 -5.55 -4.10
C GLN A 32 18.50 -4.05 -3.94
N TRP A 33 19.04 -3.62 -2.80
CA TRP A 33 19.39 -2.21 -2.56
C TRP A 33 20.52 -1.74 -3.48
N SER A 34 21.49 -2.58 -3.80
CA SER A 34 22.56 -2.25 -4.76
C SER A 34 22.05 -1.97 -6.18
N VAL A 35 20.91 -2.58 -6.55
CA VAL A 35 20.22 -2.34 -7.84
C VAL A 35 19.26 -1.16 -7.73
N ALA A 36 18.49 -1.07 -6.65
CA ALA A 36 17.45 -0.05 -6.52
C ALA A 36 18.01 1.37 -6.34
N VAL A 37 19.08 1.54 -5.55
CA VAL A 37 19.65 2.87 -5.27
C VAL A 37 20.10 3.61 -6.54
N PRO A 38 20.93 3.04 -7.44
CA PRO A 38 21.31 3.75 -8.67
C PRO A 38 20.11 4.05 -9.57
N PHE A 39 19.14 3.13 -9.67
CA PHE A 39 17.91 3.35 -10.43
C PHE A 39 17.12 4.54 -9.88
N TRP A 40 16.84 4.58 -8.57
CA TRP A 40 16.06 5.65 -7.97
C TRP A 40 16.78 7.00 -7.98
N LYS A 41 18.12 7.04 -7.97
CA LYS A 41 18.89 8.27 -8.21
C LYS A 41 18.70 8.79 -9.64
N GLU A 42 18.71 7.91 -10.63
CA GLU A 42 18.44 8.29 -12.03
C GLU A 42 17.00 8.79 -12.20
N ILE A 43 16.03 8.09 -11.60
CA ILE A 43 14.63 8.49 -11.62
C ILE A 43 14.44 9.85 -10.93
N ASP A 44 15.01 10.07 -9.74
CA ASP A 44 14.93 11.38 -9.06
C ASP A 44 15.48 12.51 -9.94
N ALA A 45 16.65 12.32 -10.57
CA ALA A 45 17.21 13.30 -11.51
C ALA A 45 16.29 13.59 -12.71
N LEU A 46 15.61 12.56 -13.23
CA LEU A 46 14.59 12.73 -14.29
C LEU A 46 13.37 13.51 -13.78
N THR A 47 12.89 13.22 -12.57
CA THR A 47 11.75 13.93 -11.99
C THR A 47 12.05 15.42 -11.79
N GLN A 48 13.26 15.76 -11.32
CA GLN A 48 13.72 17.14 -11.19
C GLN A 48 13.76 17.86 -12.54
N LYS A 49 14.27 17.19 -13.59
CA LYS A 49 14.30 17.75 -14.96
C LYS A 49 12.92 18.13 -15.49
N TRP A 50 11.89 17.35 -15.13
CA TRP A 50 10.52 17.54 -15.61
C TRP A 50 9.61 18.27 -14.62
N GLY A 51 10.12 18.63 -13.44
CA GLY A 51 9.34 19.33 -12.41
C GLY A 51 8.18 18.49 -11.88
N VAL A 52 8.34 17.16 -11.81
CA VAL A 52 7.34 16.24 -11.26
C VAL A 52 7.85 15.62 -9.96
N THR A 53 6.92 15.09 -9.17
CA THR A 53 7.20 14.29 -7.98
C THR A 53 6.60 12.91 -8.18
N ILE A 54 7.35 11.86 -7.84
CA ILE A 54 6.82 10.49 -7.83
C ILE A 54 6.32 10.17 -6.43
N ALA A 55 5.11 9.65 -6.34
CA ALA A 55 4.55 9.09 -5.12
C ALA A 55 4.70 7.56 -5.16
N ILE A 56 5.50 6.99 -4.25
CA ILE A 56 5.63 5.55 -4.09
C ILE A 56 4.56 5.08 -3.12
N GLU A 57 3.63 4.28 -3.62
CA GLU A 57 2.73 3.50 -2.77
C GLU A 57 3.50 2.42 -1.98
N LEU A 58 3.33 2.41 -0.66
CA LEU A 58 3.94 1.44 0.27
C LEU A 58 3.20 0.09 0.20
N HIS A 59 3.41 -0.63 -0.90
CA HIS A 59 2.66 -1.84 -1.19
C HIS A 59 3.54 -3.10 -1.03
N PRO A 60 3.07 -4.14 -0.32
CA PRO A 60 3.72 -5.45 -0.22
C PRO A 60 4.08 -6.08 -1.57
N GLN A 61 5.06 -6.97 -1.63
CA GLN A 61 5.71 -7.43 -2.87
C GLN A 61 6.58 -6.39 -3.59
N ASN A 62 6.85 -5.24 -2.95
CA ASN A 62 7.86 -4.29 -3.38
C ASN A 62 9.02 -4.23 -2.37
N LEU A 63 10.16 -3.68 -2.80
CA LEU A 63 11.30 -3.42 -1.90
C LEU A 63 10.97 -2.34 -0.86
N VAL A 64 10.18 -1.33 -1.24
CA VAL A 64 9.67 -0.28 -0.37
C VAL A 64 8.19 -0.52 -0.14
N PHE A 65 7.85 -1.01 1.04
CA PHE A 65 6.49 -1.45 1.38
C PHE A 65 6.04 -1.05 2.79
N ASN A 66 6.90 -0.36 3.54
CA ASN A 66 6.61 0.15 4.88
C ASN A 66 7.46 1.40 5.17
N THR A 67 7.21 2.03 6.32
CA THR A 67 7.88 3.27 6.74
C THR A 67 9.40 3.15 6.75
N SER A 68 9.96 2.08 7.32
CA SER A 68 11.41 1.93 7.47
C SER A 68 12.11 1.72 6.13
N THR A 69 11.52 0.94 5.22
CA THR A 69 12.07 0.73 3.87
C THR A 69 12.00 1.99 3.02
N PHE A 70 10.96 2.81 3.17
CA PHE A 70 10.90 4.11 2.49
C PHE A 70 11.97 5.08 2.99
N LEU A 71 12.10 5.24 4.32
CA LEU A 71 13.13 6.11 4.89
C LEU A 71 14.54 5.65 4.50
N LYS A 72 14.79 4.34 4.44
CA LYS A 72 16.04 3.77 3.91
C LYS A 72 16.28 4.14 2.45
N LEU A 73 15.24 4.10 1.59
CA LEU A 73 15.37 4.54 0.21
C LEU A 73 15.83 6.01 0.14
N ILE A 74 15.19 6.89 0.89
CA ILE A 74 15.53 8.33 0.91
C ILE A 74 16.96 8.54 1.43
N GLU A 75 17.34 7.87 2.52
CA GLU A 75 18.70 7.94 3.08
C GLU A 75 19.78 7.55 2.06
N LEU A 76 19.61 6.41 1.39
CA LEU A 76 20.61 5.87 0.45
C LEU A 76 20.68 6.64 -0.87
N THR A 77 19.56 7.22 -1.29
CA THR A 77 19.46 7.93 -2.57
C THR A 77 19.75 9.42 -2.44
N GLY A 78 19.40 10.03 -1.30
CA GLY A 78 19.33 11.49 -1.17
C GLY A 78 18.25 12.11 -2.06
N ALA A 79 17.25 11.32 -2.48
CA ALA A 79 16.20 11.77 -3.39
C ALA A 79 15.36 12.88 -2.77
N THR A 80 14.93 13.83 -3.60
CA THR A 80 14.20 15.03 -3.16
C THR A 80 12.82 15.18 -3.80
N ASN A 81 12.60 14.52 -4.93
CA ASN A 81 11.33 14.52 -5.68
C ASN A 81 10.64 13.15 -5.63
N ILE A 82 11.00 12.30 -4.66
CA ILE A 82 10.37 11.02 -4.38
C ILE A 82 9.66 11.10 -3.02
N GLY A 83 8.36 10.86 -3.03
CA GLY A 83 7.50 10.83 -1.85
C GLY A 83 6.71 9.53 -1.76
N VAL A 84 5.71 9.52 -0.89
CA VAL A 84 4.81 8.41 -0.61
C VAL A 84 3.40 8.76 -1.08
N GLU A 85 2.80 7.79 -1.75
CA GLU A 85 1.34 7.70 -1.86
C GLU A 85 0.83 6.95 -0.64
N MET A 86 0.05 7.65 0.18
CA MET A 86 -0.56 7.07 1.37
C MET A 86 -1.81 6.29 1.01
N ASP A 87 -1.63 5.08 0.48
CA ASP A 87 -2.67 4.06 0.50
C ASP A 87 -2.76 3.46 1.90
N THR A 88 -3.91 3.62 2.54
CA THR A 88 -4.07 3.22 3.95
C THR A 88 -4.23 1.72 4.14
N SER A 89 -4.71 1.00 3.12
CA SER A 89 -5.15 -0.39 3.25
C SER A 89 -4.00 -1.35 3.51
N HIS A 90 -2.86 -1.16 2.83
CA HIS A 90 -1.68 -1.99 2.99
C HIS A 90 -1.05 -1.87 4.38
N LEU A 91 -1.14 -0.69 4.98
CA LEU A 91 -0.68 -0.43 6.33
C LEU A 91 -1.60 -1.13 7.34
N MET A 92 -2.92 -0.98 7.16
CA MET A 92 -3.94 -1.52 8.07
C MET A 92 -3.83 -3.04 8.23
N TRP A 93 -3.79 -3.82 7.14
CA TRP A 93 -3.75 -5.28 7.28
C TRP A 93 -2.40 -5.80 7.79
N GLN A 94 -1.31 -5.04 7.60
CA GLN A 94 -0.02 -5.34 8.22
C GLN A 94 0.02 -4.99 9.72
N GLY A 95 -1.02 -4.34 10.25
CA GLY A 95 -1.09 -3.89 11.65
C GLY A 95 -0.30 -2.60 11.93
N MET A 96 0.00 -1.81 10.89
CA MET A 96 0.64 -0.51 11.05
C MET A 96 -0.41 0.54 11.43
N ASP A 97 -0.05 1.46 12.32
CA ASP A 97 -0.89 2.62 12.65
C ASP A 97 -0.76 3.67 11.55
N VAL A 98 -1.84 3.86 10.78
CA VAL A 98 -1.87 4.78 9.64
C VAL A 98 -1.55 6.22 10.05
N VAL A 99 -2.09 6.67 11.18
CA VAL A 99 -1.92 8.05 11.67
C VAL A 99 -0.46 8.29 12.07
N GLU A 100 0.14 7.34 12.80
CA GLU A 100 1.55 7.41 13.18
C GLU A 100 2.47 7.38 11.95
N VAL A 101 2.15 6.57 10.94
CA VAL A 101 2.92 6.49 9.70
C VAL A 101 2.85 7.81 8.93
N ILE A 102 1.66 8.42 8.78
CA ILE A 102 1.50 9.73 8.14
C ILE A 102 2.36 10.78 8.84
N ARG A 103 2.26 10.87 10.17
CA ARG A 103 3.02 11.85 10.96
C ARG A 103 4.53 11.61 10.91
N THR A 104 4.96 10.34 10.93
CA THR A 104 6.37 9.96 10.84
C THR A 104 6.97 10.33 9.49
N LEU A 105 6.25 10.06 8.40
CA LEU A 105 6.71 10.39 7.05
C LEU A 105 6.60 11.88 6.74
N GLY A 106 5.68 12.59 7.40
CA GLY A 106 5.55 14.05 7.30
C GLY A 106 5.44 14.50 5.85
N SER A 107 6.27 15.48 5.46
CA SER A 107 6.30 16.06 4.12
C SER A 107 6.65 15.07 2.99
N HIS A 108 7.06 13.83 3.32
CA HIS A 108 7.20 12.80 2.30
C HIS A 108 5.86 12.26 1.82
N VAL A 109 4.76 12.42 2.56
CA VAL A 109 3.42 12.08 2.07
C VAL A 109 2.97 13.16 1.09
N VAL A 110 2.90 12.81 -0.20
CA VAL A 110 2.64 13.76 -1.31
C VAL A 110 1.36 13.42 -2.09
N HIS A 111 0.77 12.26 -1.81
CA HIS A 111 -0.49 11.80 -2.37
C HIS A 111 -1.20 10.93 -1.34
N ALA A 112 -2.54 10.88 -1.38
CA ALA A 112 -3.32 10.05 -0.47
C ALA A 112 -4.40 9.27 -1.23
N ALA A 113 -4.50 7.98 -0.92
CA ALA A 113 -5.50 7.04 -1.40
C ALA A 113 -6.21 6.39 -0.19
N ALA A 114 -7.46 6.79 0.03
CA ALA A 114 -8.32 6.18 1.03
C ALA A 114 -8.80 4.83 0.52
N LYS A 115 -8.34 3.77 1.18
CA LYS A 115 -8.70 2.38 0.92
C LYS A 115 -8.81 1.63 2.24
N ASP A 116 -9.86 0.83 2.41
CA ASP A 116 -10.23 0.25 3.69
C ASP A 116 -10.11 -1.28 3.68
N ILE A 117 -9.98 -1.87 4.86
CA ILE A 117 -9.91 -3.32 5.05
C ILE A 117 -10.79 -3.75 6.21
N THR A 118 -11.25 -4.99 6.15
CA THR A 118 -11.80 -5.68 7.32
C THR A 118 -10.92 -6.88 7.65
N MET A 119 -10.73 -7.13 8.94
CA MET A 119 -10.06 -8.32 9.47
C MET A 119 -11.11 -9.40 9.76
N GLY A 120 -10.86 -10.65 9.37
CA GLY A 120 -11.76 -11.75 9.70
C GLY A 120 -11.42 -12.37 11.05
N ASP A 121 -12.44 -12.76 11.84
CA ASP A 121 -12.22 -13.22 13.22
C ASP A 121 -11.44 -14.53 13.30
N ARG A 122 -11.96 -15.58 12.64
CA ARG A 122 -11.37 -16.92 12.69
C ARG A 122 -10.15 -17.05 11.80
N GLY A 123 -10.23 -16.54 10.57
CA GLY A 123 -9.13 -16.59 9.60
C GLY A 123 -7.85 -15.95 10.16
N LEU A 124 -7.97 -14.74 10.74
CA LEU A 124 -6.83 -14.06 11.34
C LEU A 124 -6.22 -14.85 12.50
N LYS A 125 -7.05 -15.40 13.40
CA LYS A 125 -6.58 -16.17 14.56
C LYS A 125 -5.85 -17.46 14.17
N LEU A 126 -6.24 -18.08 13.07
CA LEU A 126 -5.66 -19.35 12.62
C LEU A 126 -4.43 -19.13 11.73
N ASN A 127 -4.50 -18.18 10.80
CA ASN A 127 -3.54 -18.08 9.70
C ASN A 127 -2.62 -16.85 9.82
N GLY A 128 -3.00 -15.85 10.61
CA GLY A 128 -2.32 -14.56 10.65
C GLY A 128 -2.50 -13.75 9.36
N VAL A 129 -1.81 -12.61 9.27
CA VAL A 129 -1.99 -11.66 8.15
C VAL A 129 -1.26 -12.05 6.86
N LEU A 130 -0.30 -12.97 6.95
CA LEU A 130 0.48 -13.49 5.82
C LEU A 130 -0.14 -14.77 5.22
N ASP A 131 -1.47 -14.85 5.26
CA ASP A 131 -2.23 -15.98 4.74
C ASP A 131 -2.09 -16.10 3.21
N VAL A 132 -1.94 -17.32 2.72
CA VAL A 132 -1.82 -17.65 1.30
C VAL A 132 -2.98 -18.50 0.79
N ASP A 133 -3.98 -18.79 1.63
CA ASP A 133 -5.14 -19.62 1.32
C ASP A 133 -6.18 -18.91 0.44
N PHE A 134 -5.78 -18.54 -0.77
CA PHE A 134 -6.64 -17.93 -1.78
C PHE A 134 -7.11 -18.96 -2.80
N THR A 135 -8.34 -18.80 -3.28
CA THR A 135 -8.90 -19.65 -4.34
C THR A 135 -8.66 -19.04 -5.71
N ARG A 136 -8.11 -19.83 -6.63
CA ARG A 136 -7.88 -19.38 -8.00
C ARG A 136 -9.19 -19.06 -8.72
N VAL A 137 -9.30 -17.84 -9.25
CA VAL A 137 -10.41 -17.47 -10.13
C VAL A 137 -10.16 -18.02 -11.54
N PRO A 138 -11.12 -18.74 -12.16
CA PRO A 138 -10.97 -19.25 -13.51
C PRO A 138 -10.72 -18.15 -14.56
N ALA A 139 -9.91 -18.46 -15.57
CA ALA A 139 -9.52 -17.52 -16.61
C ALA A 139 -10.69 -17.04 -17.50
N ASP A 140 -11.81 -17.76 -17.48
CA ASP A 140 -13.04 -17.49 -18.21
C ASP A 140 -14.16 -16.96 -17.30
N ALA A 141 -13.94 -16.81 -15.99
CA ALA A 141 -14.92 -16.29 -15.06
C ALA A 141 -15.38 -14.88 -15.45
N GLU A 142 -16.69 -14.64 -15.36
CA GLU A 142 -17.29 -13.31 -15.54
C GLU A 142 -16.89 -12.39 -14.39
N GLY A 143 -16.67 -11.09 -14.66
CA GLY A 143 -16.37 -10.10 -13.63
C GLY A 143 -14.97 -10.19 -13.00
N ARG A 144 -14.07 -11.03 -13.51
CA ARG A 144 -12.69 -11.14 -13.01
C ARG A 144 -11.89 -9.85 -13.16
N THR A 145 -11.08 -9.53 -12.15
CA THR A 145 -10.20 -8.35 -12.14
C THR A 145 -8.82 -8.72 -12.68
N PRO A 146 -8.32 -8.08 -13.76
CA PRO A 146 -6.99 -8.35 -14.28
C PRO A 146 -5.90 -7.74 -13.38
N THR A 147 -4.82 -8.48 -13.14
CA THR A 147 -3.63 -8.03 -12.38
C THR A 147 -2.38 -7.89 -13.24
N GLY A 148 -2.49 -8.22 -14.53
CA GLY A 148 -1.39 -8.26 -15.47
C GLY A 148 -1.78 -9.00 -16.75
N PHE A 149 -0.81 -9.17 -17.66
CA PHE A 149 -1.03 -9.85 -18.92
C PHE A 149 -1.38 -11.33 -18.70
N GLY A 150 -2.66 -11.66 -18.85
CA GLY A 150 -3.16 -13.03 -18.70
C GLY A 150 -3.25 -13.51 -17.24
N THR A 151 -3.28 -12.59 -16.28
CA THR A 151 -3.40 -12.90 -14.84
C THR A 151 -4.56 -12.13 -14.21
N TRP A 152 -5.17 -12.72 -13.16
CA TRP A 152 -6.36 -12.18 -12.50
C TRP A 152 -6.23 -12.28 -10.98
N CYS A 153 -6.98 -11.46 -10.25
CA CYS A 153 -7.10 -11.58 -8.80
C CYS A 153 -7.66 -12.95 -8.42
N ASN A 154 -7.13 -13.52 -7.33
CA ASN A 154 -7.72 -14.70 -6.70
C ASN A 154 -8.84 -14.27 -5.74
N ALA A 155 -9.71 -15.20 -5.39
CA ALA A 155 -10.76 -14.97 -4.40
C ALA A 155 -10.22 -15.23 -2.99
N TRP A 156 -10.58 -14.35 -2.06
CA TRP A 156 -10.39 -14.59 -0.62
C TRP A 156 -11.14 -15.86 -0.19
N PRO A 157 -10.63 -16.59 0.82
CA PRO A 157 -11.38 -17.69 1.42
C PRO A 157 -12.59 -17.16 2.19
N GLU A 158 -13.56 -18.03 2.49
CA GLU A 158 -14.74 -17.65 3.30
C GLU A 158 -14.31 -17.14 4.69
N ASP A 159 -13.41 -17.87 5.35
CA ASP A 159 -12.78 -17.50 6.63
C ASP A 159 -11.49 -16.68 6.37
N TYR A 160 -11.60 -15.53 5.70
CA TYR A 160 -10.43 -14.67 5.38
C TYR A 160 -9.72 -14.12 6.63
N ALA A 161 -8.41 -13.92 6.53
CA ALA A 161 -7.65 -13.17 7.55
C ALA A 161 -7.90 -11.67 7.46
N TRP A 162 -7.89 -11.14 6.24
CA TRP A 162 -8.21 -9.75 5.91
C TRP A 162 -8.70 -9.68 4.46
N ARG A 163 -9.44 -8.62 4.10
CA ARG A 163 -9.82 -8.31 2.71
C ARG A 163 -10.07 -6.81 2.54
N PHE A 164 -9.97 -6.32 1.31
CA PHE A 164 -10.35 -4.95 0.97
C PHE A 164 -11.86 -4.76 0.99
N VAL A 165 -12.30 -3.58 1.44
CA VAL A 165 -13.70 -3.16 1.49
C VAL A 165 -13.82 -1.68 1.16
N ALA A 166 -15.03 -1.22 0.85
CA ALA A 166 -15.33 0.19 0.68
C ALA A 166 -15.05 0.98 1.98
N VAL A 167 -14.61 2.22 1.83
CA VAL A 167 -14.26 3.09 2.96
C VAL A 167 -15.47 3.32 3.86
N GLY A 168 -15.32 3.01 5.14
CA GLY A 168 -16.42 3.04 6.12
C GLY A 168 -17.03 1.68 6.43
N GLN A 169 -16.61 0.63 5.72
CA GLN A 169 -17.04 -0.76 6.00
C GLN A 169 -16.05 -1.48 6.93
N GLY A 170 -14.78 -1.09 6.92
CA GLY A 170 -13.75 -1.64 7.79
C GLY A 170 -13.55 -0.81 9.05
N HIS A 171 -13.39 0.50 8.86
CA HIS A 171 -13.19 1.48 9.93
C HIS A 171 -14.28 2.56 9.90
N ASP A 172 -14.71 3.02 11.08
CA ASP A 172 -15.79 3.99 11.22
C ASP A 172 -15.37 5.43 10.89
N VAL A 173 -16.34 6.34 10.94
CA VAL A 173 -16.11 7.76 10.64
C VAL A 173 -15.07 8.37 11.56
N ASP A 174 -15.07 8.02 12.85
CA ASP A 174 -14.13 8.59 13.84
C ASP A 174 -12.67 8.22 13.51
N TYR A 175 -12.43 6.98 13.09
CA TYR A 175 -11.13 6.58 12.57
C TYR A 175 -10.71 7.43 11.35
N TRP A 176 -11.61 7.62 10.40
CA TRP A 176 -11.33 8.43 9.21
C TRP A 176 -11.14 9.91 9.54
N VAL A 177 -11.78 10.44 10.60
CA VAL A 177 -11.48 11.79 11.12
C VAL A 177 -10.01 11.89 11.53
N ASP A 178 -9.49 10.89 12.24
CA ASP A 178 -8.10 10.90 12.70
C ASP A 178 -7.11 10.81 11.53
N VAL A 179 -7.38 9.95 10.53
CA VAL A 179 -6.57 9.85 9.30
C VAL A 179 -6.57 11.17 8.54
N LEU A 180 -7.76 11.76 8.29
CA LEU A 180 -7.86 13.03 7.57
C LEU A 180 -7.19 14.18 8.33
N ARG A 181 -7.25 14.18 9.66
CA ARG A 181 -6.55 15.16 10.50
C ARG A 181 -5.03 15.05 10.30
N ALA A 182 -4.50 13.83 10.35
CA ALA A 182 -3.07 13.60 10.13
C ALA A 182 -2.61 14.03 8.73
N LEU A 183 -3.40 13.73 7.68
CA LEU A 183 -3.10 14.21 6.33
C LEU A 183 -3.11 15.74 6.24
N ARG A 184 -4.08 16.39 6.87
CA ARG A 184 -4.19 17.86 6.92
C ARG A 184 -3.04 18.52 7.71
N GLU A 185 -2.50 17.85 8.73
CA GLU A 185 -1.30 18.28 9.45
C GLU A 185 -0.07 18.31 8.54
N VAL A 186 0.01 17.39 7.56
CA VAL A 186 1.09 17.33 6.56
C VAL A 186 0.90 18.37 5.45
N ASP A 187 -0.27 18.36 4.81
CA ASP A 187 -0.64 19.29 3.74
C ASP A 187 -2.14 19.61 3.84
N PRO A 188 -2.50 20.84 4.24
CA PRO A 188 -3.90 21.27 4.34
C PRO A 188 -4.69 21.21 3.02
N THR A 189 -4.00 21.08 1.90
CA THR A 189 -4.58 21.02 0.55
C THR A 189 -4.57 19.61 -0.07
N MET A 190 -4.10 18.60 0.69
CA MET A 190 -4.00 17.22 0.22
C MET A 190 -5.35 16.72 -0.33
N ALA A 191 -5.35 16.29 -1.58
CA ALA A 191 -6.47 15.56 -2.15
C ALA A 191 -6.49 14.13 -1.59
N VAL A 192 -7.66 13.68 -1.11
CA VAL A 192 -7.87 12.31 -0.65
C VAL A 192 -8.67 11.58 -1.71
N ASN A 193 -7.97 10.73 -2.48
CA ASN A 193 -8.56 9.96 -3.56
C ASN A 193 -9.17 8.69 -3.00
N ILE A 194 -10.29 8.21 -3.57
CA ILE A 194 -10.87 6.93 -3.17
C ILE A 194 -10.33 5.86 -4.12
N GLU A 195 -9.57 4.93 -3.58
CA GLU A 195 -9.23 3.71 -4.30
C GLU A 195 -10.21 2.61 -3.88
N HIS A 196 -11.18 2.32 -4.75
CA HIS A 196 -12.23 1.37 -4.44
C HIS A 196 -11.88 -0.04 -4.89
N GLU A 197 -11.75 -0.94 -3.92
CA GLU A 197 -11.67 -2.39 -4.13
C GLU A 197 -12.55 -3.07 -3.09
N ASP A 198 -13.63 -3.71 -3.53
CA ASP A 198 -14.55 -4.45 -2.67
C ASP A 198 -15.19 -5.58 -3.48
N ALA A 199 -15.28 -6.77 -2.89
CA ALA A 199 -15.94 -7.94 -3.50
C ALA A 199 -17.46 -7.97 -3.26
N GLN A 200 -17.96 -7.19 -2.31
CA GLN A 200 -19.35 -7.14 -1.88
C GLN A 200 -20.16 -6.05 -2.60
N PHE A 201 -19.58 -4.87 -2.80
CA PHE A 201 -20.28 -3.74 -3.44
C PHE A 201 -19.85 -3.55 -4.89
N GLY A 202 -20.79 -3.09 -5.72
CA GLY A 202 -20.45 -2.67 -7.08
C GLY A 202 -19.69 -1.35 -7.09
N ARG A 203 -18.97 -1.07 -8.20
CA ARG A 203 -18.12 0.12 -8.34
C ARG A 203 -18.77 1.44 -7.92
N LEU A 204 -19.98 1.75 -8.41
CA LEU A 204 -20.65 3.01 -8.10
C LEU A 204 -21.20 3.06 -6.67
N GLU A 205 -21.70 1.94 -6.18
CA GLU A 205 -22.26 1.83 -4.84
C GLU A 205 -21.15 1.98 -3.79
N GLY A 206 -20.06 1.24 -3.94
CA GLY A 206 -18.90 1.33 -3.06
C GLY A 206 -18.26 2.71 -3.08
N LEU A 207 -18.12 3.35 -4.25
CA LEU A 207 -17.67 4.75 -4.34
C LEU A 207 -18.60 5.72 -3.61
N SER A 208 -19.92 5.53 -3.72
CA SER A 208 -20.89 6.36 -3.00
C SER A 208 -20.78 6.19 -1.49
N ILE A 209 -20.63 4.96 -1.00
CA ILE A 209 -20.43 4.67 0.43
C ILE A 209 -19.13 5.33 0.92
N SER A 210 -18.02 5.08 0.23
CA SER A 210 -16.72 5.66 0.55
C SER A 210 -16.76 7.19 0.62
N ALA A 211 -17.38 7.83 -0.37
CA ALA A 211 -17.49 9.29 -0.42
C ALA A 211 -18.34 9.83 0.74
N GLN A 212 -19.45 9.17 1.09
CA GLN A 212 -20.29 9.58 2.23
C GLN A 212 -19.51 9.50 3.55
N THR A 213 -18.78 8.42 3.77
CA THR A 213 -17.92 8.25 4.96
C THR A 213 -16.88 9.37 5.06
N LEU A 214 -16.12 9.61 3.99
CA LEU A 214 -15.06 10.62 4.00
C LEU A 214 -15.60 12.04 4.12
N LEU A 215 -16.75 12.36 3.51
CA LEU A 215 -17.41 13.66 3.68
C LEU A 215 -17.92 13.85 5.12
N ALA A 216 -18.47 12.80 5.74
CA ALA A 216 -18.89 12.84 7.13
C ALA A 216 -17.70 13.02 8.09
N ALA A 217 -16.57 12.38 7.81
CA ALA A 217 -15.33 12.58 8.57
C ALA A 217 -14.78 13.99 8.38
N ALA A 218 -14.72 14.49 7.13
CA ALA A 218 -14.24 15.83 6.83
C ALA A 218 -15.07 16.93 7.54
N ALA A 219 -16.38 16.73 7.68
CA ALA A 219 -17.27 17.65 8.39
C ALA A 219 -17.01 17.73 9.92
N GLN A 220 -16.20 16.83 10.48
CA GLN A 220 -15.83 16.81 11.91
C GLN A 220 -14.39 17.30 12.16
N LEU A 221 -13.68 17.76 11.12
CA LEU A 221 -12.31 18.25 11.24
C LEU A 221 -12.21 19.69 11.79
N ASP A 222 -13.32 20.31 12.19
CA ASP A 222 -13.37 21.68 12.72
C ASP A 222 -12.35 21.94 13.85
#